data_AF-S7NJ50-F1
#
_entry.id   AF-S7NJ50-F1
#
_cell.length_a   1.000
_cell.length_b   1.000
_cell.length_c   1.000
_cell.angle_alpha   90.00
_cell.angle_beta   90.00
_cell.angle_gamma   90.00
#
_symmetry.space_group_name_H-M   'P 1'
#
loop_
_entity.id
_entity.type
_entity.pdbx_description
1 polymer ?
#
loop_
_entity_poly.entity_id
_entity_poly.type
_entity_poly.pdbx_seq_one_letter_code
_entity_poly.pdbx_strand_id
1 'polypeptide(L)'
;MVCVHDVKLIAAPDSVFHERVFIFSLQENPSATLTMSLAQTNFCRKHGFDPQSPLCAHIILSGTVTKVNETEVDVAKQSLFIRHPEMKDWPSSHNWFFAKLNITNIWLLDYFGGPKIVTPEEYYNATFQ
;
A
#
# COMPACT_ATOMS: atom_id res chain seq x y z
N MET A 1 4.25 -13.42 0.75
CA MET A 1 4.53 -12.73 2.02
C MET A 1 3.73 -11.45 2.03
N VAL A 2 2.94 -11.21 3.08
CA VAL A 2 2.08 -10.02 3.19
C VAL A 2 2.85 -8.95 3.95
N CYS A 3 3.33 -7.90 3.29
CA CYS A 3 3.83 -6.72 4.00
C CYS A 3 2.64 -5.86 4.43
N VAL A 4 2.69 -5.30 5.64
CA VAL A 4 1.60 -4.50 6.25
C VAL A 4 1.17 -3.31 5.37
N HIS A 5 2.06 -2.82 4.50
CA HIS A 5 1.80 -1.72 3.59
C HIS A 5 1.14 -2.12 2.27
N ASP A 6 1.12 -3.42 1.94
CA ASP A 6 0.62 -3.92 0.67
C ASP A 6 -0.85 -4.34 0.75
N VAL A 7 -1.45 -4.32 1.95
CA VAL A 7 -2.84 -4.74 2.19
C VAL A 7 -3.72 -3.53 2.49
N LYS A 8 -4.92 -3.53 1.93
CA LYS A 8 -5.95 -2.52 2.20
C LYS A 8 -7.31 -3.17 2.42
N LEU A 9 -8.09 -2.63 3.36
CA LEU A 9 -9.50 -2.95 3.48
C LEU A 9 -10.27 -2.06 2.49
N ILE A 10 -11.04 -2.68 1.59
CA ILE A 10 -11.77 -1.94 0.56
C ILE A 10 -13.26 -2.32 0.56
N ALA A 11 -14.14 -1.32 0.40
CA ALA A 11 -15.58 -1.51 0.30
C ALA A 11 -15.94 -2.21 -1.01
N ALA A 12 -16.97 -3.05 -0.99
CA ALA A 12 -17.49 -3.64 -2.21
C ALA A 12 -18.22 -2.59 -3.07
N PRO A 13 -18.23 -2.79 -4.40
CA PRO A 13 -18.82 -1.83 -5.35
C PRO A 13 -20.36 -1.75 -5.31
N ASP A 14 -21.05 -2.60 -4.54
CA ASP A 14 -22.50 -2.71 -4.48
C ASP A 14 -23.17 -1.84 -3.38
N SER A 15 -22.40 -1.11 -2.57
CA SER A 15 -22.94 -0.17 -1.58
C SER A 15 -23.22 1.22 -2.20
N VAL A 16 -24.51 1.49 -2.49
CA VAL A 16 -25.19 2.78 -2.78
C VAL A 16 -24.30 3.99 -3.21
N PHE A 17 -24.40 4.33 -4.51
CA PHE A 17 -24.18 5.65 -5.15
C PHE A 17 -23.36 6.71 -4.36
N HIS A 18 -22.02 6.62 -4.40
CA HIS A 18 -21.06 7.69 -4.78
C HIS A 18 -19.60 7.36 -4.42
N GLU A 19 -19.33 6.28 -3.69
CA GLU A 19 -18.05 6.19 -2.98
C GLU A 19 -17.06 5.20 -3.58
N ARG A 20 -15.87 5.74 -3.88
CA ARG A 20 -14.59 5.12 -4.29
C ARG A 20 -14.46 4.85 -5.79
N VAL A 21 -14.26 5.93 -6.54
CA VAL A 21 -13.72 5.96 -7.92
C VAL A 21 -12.59 4.92 -8.10
N PHE A 22 -11.71 4.80 -7.10
CA PHE A 22 -10.61 3.84 -7.11
C PHE A 22 -11.05 2.37 -7.27
N ILE A 23 -12.12 1.93 -6.60
CA ILE A 23 -12.61 0.54 -6.75
C ILE A 23 -13.17 0.29 -8.13
N PHE A 24 -13.97 1.24 -8.63
CA PHE A 24 -14.51 1.13 -9.98
C PHE A 24 -13.38 1.05 -11.02
N SER A 25 -12.34 1.88 -10.88
CA SER A 25 -11.16 1.81 -11.74
C SER A 25 -10.45 0.45 -11.66
N LEU A 26 -10.34 -0.14 -10.46
CA LEU A 26 -9.70 -1.44 -10.28
C LEU A 26 -10.50 -2.62 -10.87
N GLN A 27 -11.82 -2.49 -11.02
CA GLN A 27 -12.64 -3.51 -11.68
C GLN A 27 -12.38 -3.57 -13.19
N GLU A 28 -12.14 -2.41 -13.81
CA GLU A 28 -11.81 -2.31 -15.24
C GLU A 28 -10.33 -2.60 -15.51
N ASN A 29 -9.44 -2.12 -14.65
CA ASN A 29 -8.01 -2.36 -14.74
C ASN A 29 -7.38 -2.49 -13.34
N PRO A 30 -6.94 -3.70 -12.94
CA PRO A 30 -6.40 -3.91 -11.61
C PRO A 30 -4.99 -3.32 -11.42
N SER A 31 -4.39 -2.75 -12.47
CA SER A 31 -3.06 -2.15 -12.39
C SER A 31 -3.08 -0.90 -11.51
N ALA A 32 -2.20 -0.86 -10.51
CA ALA A 32 -2.08 0.28 -9.61
C ALA A 32 -0.64 0.49 -9.17
N THR A 33 -0.36 1.74 -8.78
CA THR A 33 0.90 2.16 -8.20
C THR A 33 0.64 2.80 -6.85
N LEU A 34 1.33 2.33 -5.81
CA LEU A 34 1.33 2.88 -4.47
C LEU A 34 2.65 3.61 -4.22
N THR A 35 2.56 4.87 -3.81
CA THR A 35 3.73 5.67 -3.43
C THR A 35 3.66 6.00 -1.94
N MET A 36 4.78 5.82 -1.24
CA MET A 36 4.93 6.18 0.17
C MET A 36 6.19 7.00 0.36
N SER A 37 6.16 8.00 1.24
CA SER A 37 7.25 8.94 1.48
C SER A 37 7.49 9.15 2.97
N LEU A 38 8.76 9.33 3.34
CA LEU A 38 9.15 9.76 4.68
C LEU A 38 8.55 11.13 5.07
N ALA A 39 8.07 11.93 4.10
CA ALA A 39 7.30 13.15 4.34
C ALA A 39 5.96 12.91 5.04
N GLN A 40 5.41 11.70 4.97
CA GLN A 40 4.20 11.30 5.73
C GLN A 40 4.50 11.18 7.23
N THR A 41 5.78 11.17 7.62
CA THR A 41 6.27 11.20 9.00
C THR A 41 6.90 12.56 9.30
N ASN A 42 7.49 12.72 10.49
CA ASN A 42 8.26 13.92 10.84
C ASN A 42 9.72 13.91 10.32
N PHE A 43 10.16 12.84 9.65
CA PHE A 43 11.57 12.65 9.29
C PHE A 43 12.13 13.77 8.41
N CYS A 44 11.49 14.06 7.27
CA CYS A 44 12.02 15.04 6.32
C CYS A 44 12.02 16.45 6.91
N ARG A 45 10.95 16.82 7.63
CA ARG A 45 10.86 18.11 8.34
C ARG A 45 11.96 18.27 9.38
N LYS A 46 12.27 17.22 10.16
CA LYS A 46 13.33 17.26 11.18
C LYS A 46 14.72 17.45 10.59
N HIS A 47 14.96 16.95 9.37
CA HIS A 47 16.24 17.06 8.68
C HIS A 47 16.31 18.25 7.71
N GLY A 48 15.26 19.06 7.61
CA GLY A 48 15.20 20.20 6.68
C GLY A 48 15.18 19.78 5.20
N PHE A 49 14.75 18.56 4.90
CA PHE A 49 14.63 18.08 3.52
C PHE A 49 13.30 18.53 2.92
N ASP A 50 13.37 19.14 1.74
CA ASP A 50 12.21 19.36 0.90
C ASP A 50 11.53 18.02 0.56
N PRO A 51 10.19 17.89 0.63
CA PRO A 51 9.49 16.63 0.36
C PRO A 51 9.73 16.02 -1.03
N GLN A 52 10.13 16.82 -2.02
CA GLN A 52 10.47 16.36 -3.37
C GLN A 52 11.94 15.97 -3.49
N SER A 53 12.80 16.38 -2.55
CA SER A 53 14.21 16.00 -2.53
C SER A 53 14.35 14.48 -2.40
N PRO A 54 15.27 13.83 -3.14
CA PRO A 54 15.51 12.40 -2.97
C PRO A 54 16.03 12.04 -1.56
N LEU A 55 16.54 13.01 -0.80
CA LEU A 55 16.91 12.84 0.61
C LEU A 55 15.68 12.63 1.51
N CYS A 56 14.51 13.12 1.09
CA CYS A 56 13.23 12.74 1.67
C CYS A 56 12.74 11.47 0.97
N ALA A 57 13.29 10.33 1.39
CA ALA A 57 13.12 9.08 0.66
C ALA A 57 11.65 8.73 0.40
N HIS A 58 11.36 8.28 -0.81
CA HIS A 58 10.08 7.73 -1.19
C HIS A 58 10.23 6.49 -2.06
N ILE A 59 9.29 5.57 -1.89
CA ILE A 59 9.23 4.31 -2.61
C ILE A 59 7.96 4.27 -3.45
N ILE A 60 8.08 3.73 -4.66
CA ILE A 60 7.01 3.57 -5.63
C ILE A 60 6.90 2.07 -5.90
N LEU A 61 5.75 1.49 -5.56
CA LEU A 61 5.43 0.09 -5.74
C LEU A 61 4.36 -0.03 -6.82
N SER A 62 4.65 -0.70 -7.93
CA SER A 62 3.70 -0.90 -9.03
C SER A 62 3.40 -2.38 -9.22
N GLY A 63 2.16 -2.68 -9.56
CA GLY A 63 1.67 -4.03 -9.69
C GLY A 63 0.18 -4.10 -9.94
N THR A 64 -0.46 -5.17 -9.48
CA THR A 64 -1.92 -5.35 -9.58
C THR A 64 -2.58 -5.51 -8.23
N VAL A 65 -3.71 -4.84 -8.02
CA VAL A 65 -4.52 -5.02 -6.81
C VAL A 65 -5.45 -6.20 -7.01
N THR A 66 -5.40 -7.15 -6.07
CA THR A 66 -6.24 -8.35 -6.09
C THR A 66 -6.87 -8.58 -4.73
N LYS A 67 -8.01 -9.28 -4.71
CA LYS A 67 -8.60 -9.74 -3.45
C LYS A 67 -7.66 -10.74 -2.77
N VAL A 68 -7.54 -10.65 -1.45
CA VAL A 68 -6.75 -11.59 -0.65
C VAL A 68 -7.44 -12.96 -0.64
N ASN A 69 -6.65 -14.02 -0.79
CA ASN A 69 -7.13 -15.40 -0.76
C ASN A 69 -7.54 -15.81 0.67
N GLU A 70 -8.39 -16.83 0.78
CA GLU A 70 -8.87 -17.33 2.08
C GLU A 70 -7.73 -17.73 3.03
N THR A 71 -6.64 -18.28 2.50
CA THR A 71 -5.46 -18.69 3.29
C THR A 71 -4.67 -17.53 3.89
N GLU A 72 -4.81 -16.32 3.34
CA GLU A 72 -4.06 -15.13 3.78
C GLU A 72 -4.96 -14.12 4.52
N VAL A 73 -6.27 -14.38 4.60
CA VAL A 73 -7.24 -13.39 5.08
C VAL A 73 -7.04 -13.03 6.55
N ASP A 74 -6.69 -14.01 7.39
CA ASP A 74 -6.46 -13.77 8.82
C ASP A 74 -5.21 -12.92 9.05
N VAL A 75 -4.15 -13.17 8.27
CA VAL A 75 -2.92 -12.37 8.30
C VAL A 75 -3.18 -10.95 7.82
N ALA A 76 -3.95 -10.78 6.73
CA ALA A 76 -4.35 -9.47 6.21
C ALA A 76 -5.19 -8.69 7.23
N LYS A 77 -6.18 -9.34 7.83
CA LYS A 77 -7.04 -8.77 8.87
C LYS A 77 -6.24 -8.33 10.08
N GLN A 78 -5.38 -9.20 10.61
CA GLN A 78 -4.54 -8.89 11.76
C GLN A 78 -3.59 -7.71 11.45
N SER A 79 -2.92 -7.73 10.30
CA SER A 79 -1.98 -6.68 9.88
C SER A 79 -2.65 -5.31 9.83
N LEU A 80 -3.84 -5.24 9.23
CA LEU A 80 -4.59 -3.99 9.13
C LEU A 80 -5.13 -3.52 10.47
N PHE A 81 -5.77 -4.40 11.25
CA PHE A 81 -6.47 -3.99 12.46
C PHE A 81 -5.54 -3.68 13.65
N ILE A 82 -4.30 -4.18 13.63
CA ILE A 82 -3.26 -3.72 14.55
C ILE A 82 -2.83 -2.30 14.20
N ARG A 83 -2.72 -1.96 12.91
CA ARG A 83 -2.28 -0.64 12.45
C ARG A 83 -3.40 0.41 12.48
N HIS A 84 -4.63 0.00 12.17
CA HIS A 84 -5.83 0.81 12.02
C HIS A 84 -6.97 0.19 12.84
N PRO A 85 -6.93 0.32 14.18
CA PRO A 85 -7.93 -0.28 15.06
C PRO A 85 -9.35 0.20 14.76
N GLU A 86 -9.51 1.43 14.25
CA GLU A 86 -10.79 2.02 13.86
C GLU A 86 -11.53 1.23 12.79
N MET A 87 -10.82 0.44 11.97
CA MET A 87 -11.43 -0.37 10.91
C MET A 87 -12.31 -1.49 11.46
N LYS A 88 -12.15 -1.88 12.74
CA LYS A 88 -12.99 -2.90 13.38
C LYS A 88 -14.44 -2.45 13.52
N ASP A 89 -14.64 -1.15 13.67
CA ASP A 89 -15.94 -0.53 13.93
C ASP A 89 -16.58 0.06 12.67
N TRP A 90 -15.96 -0.16 11.50
CA TRP A 90 -16.51 0.29 10.23
C TRP A 90 -17.83 -0.42 9.92
N PRO A 91 -18.81 0.28 9.31
CA PRO A 91 -20.14 -0.25 9.08
C PRO A 91 -20.11 -1.48 8.18
N SER A 92 -20.67 -2.60 8.66
CA SER A 92 -20.70 -3.87 7.92
C SER A 92 -21.51 -3.81 6.62
N SER A 93 -22.42 -2.84 6.49
CA SER A 93 -23.26 -2.62 5.31
C SER A 93 -22.49 -2.28 4.02
N HIS A 94 -21.18 -2.00 4.11
CA HIS A 94 -20.32 -1.71 2.96
C HIS A 94 -19.58 -2.95 2.40
N ASN A 95 -19.88 -4.14 2.93
CA ASN A 95 -19.39 -5.43 2.41
C ASN A 95 -17.85 -5.44 2.18
N TRP A 96 -17.09 -4.99 3.18
CA TRP A 96 -15.64 -4.84 3.05
C TRP A 96 -14.92 -6.15 2.70
N PHE A 97 -13.89 -6.05 1.86
CA PHE A 97 -12.98 -7.15 1.54
C PHE A 97 -11.52 -6.71 1.66
N PHE A 98 -10.66 -7.67 1.99
CA PHE A 98 -9.21 -7.45 2.03
C PHE A 98 -8.63 -7.55 0.62
N ALA A 99 -7.83 -6.55 0.24
CA ALA A 99 -7.10 -6.52 -1.02
C ALA A 99 -5.60 -6.41 -0.76
N LYS A 100 -4.79 -6.94 -1.69
CA LYS A 100 -3.34 -6.82 -1.69
C LYS A 100 -2.81 -6.30 -3.03
N LEU A 101 -1.67 -5.60 -2.99
CA LEU A 101 -0.89 -5.23 -4.18
C LEU A 101 0.13 -6.33 -4.50
N ASN A 102 -0.05 -7.01 -5.64
CA ASN A 102 0.95 -7.94 -6.17
C ASN A 102 2.04 -7.13 -6.89
N ILE A 103 3.12 -6.84 -6.17
CA ILE A 103 4.21 -5.98 -6.63
C ILE A 103 5.01 -6.66 -7.73
N THR A 104 5.20 -5.96 -8.85
CA THR A 104 6.04 -6.39 -9.98
C THR A 104 7.21 -5.45 -10.23
N ASN A 105 7.08 -4.16 -9.91
CA ASN A 105 8.12 -3.15 -10.11
C ASN A 105 8.25 -2.28 -8.87
N ILE A 106 9.49 -1.98 -8.48
CA ILE A 106 9.81 -1.14 -7.31
C ILE A 106 10.87 -0.12 -7.71
N TRP A 107 10.58 1.14 -7.43
CA TRP A 107 11.55 2.23 -7.53
C TRP A 107 11.74 2.85 -6.16
N LEU A 108 12.99 2.90 -5.70
CA LEU A 108 13.38 3.58 -4.48
C LEU A 108 14.14 4.85 -4.84
N LEU A 109 13.61 6.00 -4.43
CA LEU A 109 14.32 7.28 -4.52
C LEU A 109 14.75 7.69 -3.11
N ASP A 110 16.03 7.49 -2.80
CA ASP A 110 16.62 7.76 -1.48
C ASP A 110 17.91 8.60 -1.55
N TYR A 111 18.42 8.88 -2.75
CA TYR A 111 19.60 9.70 -2.97
C TYR A 111 19.67 10.28 -4.38
N PHE A 112 20.60 11.20 -4.61
CA PHE A 112 20.87 11.74 -5.93
C PHE A 112 21.43 10.66 -6.88
N GLY A 113 21.20 10.84 -8.18
CA GLY A 113 21.62 9.88 -9.21
C GLY A 113 20.48 9.09 -9.85
N GLY A 114 19.23 9.34 -9.45
CA GLY A 114 18.03 8.71 -9.99
C GLY A 114 17.52 7.54 -9.13
N PRO A 115 16.38 6.94 -9.51
CA PRO A 115 15.77 5.86 -8.73
C PRO A 115 16.59 4.57 -8.82
N LYS A 116 16.71 3.88 -7.69
CA LYS A 116 17.21 2.51 -7.62
C LYS A 116 16.08 1.55 -7.98
N ILE A 117 16.36 0.60 -8.86
CA ILE A 117 15.44 -0.50 -9.18
C ILE A 117 15.64 -1.60 -8.14
N VAL A 118 14.56 -2.02 -7.49
CA VAL A 118 14.57 -3.12 -6.52
C VAL A 118 13.70 -4.24 -7.07
N THR A 119 14.18 -5.48 -7.01
CA THR A 119 13.38 -6.63 -7.42
C THR A 119 12.39 -7.02 -6.32
N PRO A 120 11.24 -7.64 -6.66
CA PRO A 120 10.34 -8.17 -5.65
C PRO A 120 11.03 -9.18 -4.71
N GLU A 121 11.97 -9.98 -5.22
CA GLU A 121 12.74 -10.92 -4.42
C GLU A 121 13.57 -10.21 -3.35
N GLU A 122 14.35 -9.18 -3.72
CA GLU A 122 15.10 -8.37 -2.77
C GLU A 122 14.19 -7.71 -1.73
N TYR A 123 13.04 -7.19 -2.17
CA TYR A 123 12.07 -6.55 -1.28
C TYR A 123 11.49 -7.53 -0.24
N TYR A 124 11.06 -8.72 -0.66
CA TYR A 124 10.47 -9.70 0.25
C TYR A 124 11.50 -10.46 1.10
N ASN A 125 12.76 -10.54 0.67
CA ASN A 125 13.84 -11.19 1.42
C ASN A 125 14.60 -10.23 2.35
N ALA A 126 14.27 -8.93 2.33
CA ALA A 126 14.88 -7.94 3.22
C ALA A 126 14.60 -8.29 4.69
N THR A 127 15.64 -8.25 5.51
CA THR A 127 15.55 -8.42 6.97
C THR A 127 16.07 -7.17 7.66
N PHE A 128 15.44 -6.78 8.76
CA PHE A 128 15.97 -5.71 9.61
C PHE A 128 17.22 -6.23 10.31
N GLN A 129 18.35 -5.52 10.14
CA GLN A 129 19.55 -5.69 10.96
C GLN A 129 19.45 -4.89 12.25
#